data_AF-A0A323U8P0-F1
#
_entry.id   AF-A0A323U8P0-F1
#
_cell.length_a   1.000
_cell.length_b   1.000
_cell.length_c   1.000
_cell.angle_alpha   90.00
_cell.angle_beta   90.00
_cell.angle_gamma   90.00
#
_symmetry.space_group_name_H-M   'P 1'
#
loop_
_entity.id
_entity.type
_entity.pdbx_description
1 polymer ?
#
loop_
_entity_poly.entity_id
_entity_poly.type
_entity_poly.pdbx_seq_one_letter_code
_entity_poly.pdbx_strand_id
1 'polypeptide(L)' 'MRSVTLPNSVAEALERFKKERGRGWSRELISLLRAELEREQARQELGSLLREIRAQSGLSEREVYQKLR' A
#
# COMPACT_ATOMS: atom_id res chain seq x y z
N MET A 1 15.45 17.72 14.20
CA MET A 1 14.38 17.01 13.47
C MET A 1 14.41 17.48 12.02
N ARG A 2 14.52 16.59 11.03
CA ARG A 2 14.47 16.99 9.61
C ARG A 2 13.03 17.39 9.28
N SER A 3 12.80 18.66 8.92
CA SER A 3 11.52 19.09 8.36
C SER A 3 11.41 18.51 6.96
N VAL A 4 10.56 17.52 6.76
CA VAL A 4 10.24 17.02 5.42
C VAL A 4 9.33 18.07 4.77
N THR A 5 9.88 18.82 3.81
CA THR A 5 9.07 19.71 2.98
C THR A 5 8.28 18.85 2.00
N LEU A 6 6.96 18.86 2.13
CA LEU A 6 6.08 18.17 1.19
C LEU A 6 6.06 18.92 -0.15
N PRO A 7 6.00 18.22 -1.29
CA PRO A 7 5.70 18.85 -2.57
C PRO A 7 4.38 19.65 -2.50
N ASN A 8 4.30 20.78 -3.20
CA ASN A 8 3.14 21.68 -3.14
C ASN A 8 1.81 20.97 -3.45
N SER A 9 1.81 20.06 -4.42
CA SER A 9 0.63 19.26 -4.78
C SER A 9 0.13 18.39 -3.62
N VAL A 10 1.04 17.81 -2.84
CA VAL A 10 0.72 16.97 -1.68
C VAL A 10 0.23 17.85 -0.53
N ALA A 11 0.83 19.02 -0.32
CA ALA A 11 0.38 19.97 0.69
C ALA A 11 -1.05 20.46 0.42
N GLU A 12 -1.35 20.83 -0.84
CA GLU A 12 -2.71 21.24 -1.24
C GLU A 12 -3.75 20.13 -1.05
N ALA A 13 -3.43 18.91 -1.45
CA ALA A 13 -4.30 17.75 -1.26
C ALA A 13 -4.55 17.47 0.24
N LEU A 14 -3.50 17.59 1.06
CA LEU A 14 -3.60 17.42 2.51
C LEU A 14 -4.48 18.50 3.14
N GLU A 15 -4.37 19.76 2.73
CA GLU A 15 -5.23 20.84 3.21
C GLU A 15 -6.70 20.64 2.82
N ARG A 16 -6.98 20.13 1.61
CA ARG A 16 -8.35 19.75 1.21
C ARG A 16 -8.88 18.61 2.10
N PHE A 17 -8.09 17.57 2.30
CA PHE A 17 -8.44 16.45 3.16
C PHE A 17 -8.73 16.88 4.60
N LYS A 18 -7.91 17.78 5.17
CA LYS A 18 -8.14 18.37 6.49
C LYS A 18 -9.49 19.07 6.59
N LYS A 19 -9.82 19.89 5.57
CA LYS A 19 -11.09 20.64 5.53
C LYS A 19 -12.29 19.72 5.42
N GLU A 20 -12.20 18.66 4.63
CA GLU A 20 -13.30 17.69 4.42
C GLU A 20 -13.56 16.83 5.67
N ARG A 21 -12.51 16.37 6.35
CA ARG A 21 -12.63 15.44 7.48
C ARG A 21 -12.79 16.12 8.85
N GLY A 22 -12.44 17.40 8.97
CA GLY A 22 -12.63 18.17 10.20
C GLY A 22 -11.84 17.63 11.41
N ARG A 23 -12.41 17.72 12.62
CA ARG A 23 -11.76 17.29 13.87
C ARG A 23 -11.66 15.75 13.94
N GLY A 24 -10.66 15.21 13.28
CA GLY A 24 -10.45 13.76 13.15
C GLY A 24 -9.55 13.38 11.98
N TRP A 25 -9.30 14.33 11.07
CA TRP A 25 -8.49 14.13 9.86
C TRP A 25 -7.15 13.45 10.13
N SER A 26 -6.47 13.76 11.25
CA SER A 26 -5.14 13.20 11.52
C SER A 26 -5.20 11.70 11.79
N ARG A 27 -6.21 11.24 12.53
CA ARG A 27 -6.41 9.82 12.83
C ARG A 27 -6.81 9.05 11.59
N GLU A 28 -7.71 9.62 10.78
CA GLU A 28 -8.11 9.03 9.51
C GLU A 28 -6.93 8.93 8.52
N LEU A 29 -6.15 9.99 8.39
CA LEU A 29 -4.97 9.99 7.52
C LEU A 29 -3.96 8.92 7.95
N ILE A 30 -3.67 8.82 9.25
CA ILE A 30 -2.78 7.77 9.77
C ILE A 30 -3.34 6.38 9.47
N SER A 31 -4.65 6.18 9.63
CA SER A 31 -5.30 4.90 9.32
C SER A 31 -5.17 4.54 7.84
N LEU A 32 -5.36 5.51 6.94
CA LEU A 32 -5.23 5.31 5.50
C LEU A 32 -3.80 4.97 5.11
N LEU A 33 -2.82 5.71 5.65
CA LEU A 33 -1.41 5.45 5.39
C LEU A 33 -0.97 4.08 5.89
N ARG A 34 -1.46 3.64 7.06
CA ARG A 34 -1.21 2.28 7.57
C ARG A 34 -1.79 1.21 6.65
N ALA A 35 -3.04 1.37 6.23
CA ALA A 35 -3.68 0.43 5.32
C ALA A 35 -2.92 0.32 3.98
N GLU A 36 -2.37 1.42 3.46
CA GLU A 36 -1.58 1.37 2.23
C GLU A 36 -0.22 0.70 2.44
N LEU A 37 0.44 0.91 3.58
CA LEU A 37 1.66 0.19 3.93
C LEU A 37 1.43 -1.32 4.05
N GLU A 38 0.34 -1.72 4.72
CA GLU A 38 -0.03 -3.13 4.85
C GLU A 38 -0.33 -3.78 3.49
N ARG A 39 -1.05 -3.07 2.60
CA ARG A 39 -1.27 -3.53 1.22
C ARG A 39 0.01 -3.69 0.45
N GLU A 40 0.93 -2.74 0.56
CA GLU A 40 2.20 -2.80 -0.13
C GLU A 40 3.05 -3.97 0.37
N GLN A 41 3.08 -4.19 1.68
CA GLN A 41 3.75 -5.34 2.27
C GLN A 41 3.13 -6.66 1.78
N ALA A 42 1.80 -6.77 1.79
CA ALA A 42 1.10 -7.95 1.29
C ALA A 42 1.41 -8.21 -0.21
N ARG A 43 1.53 -7.16 -1.03
CA ARG A 43 1.95 -7.28 -2.44
C ARG A 43 3.37 -7.82 -2.58
N GLN A 44 4.30 -7.37 -1.75
CA GLN A 44 5.68 -7.84 -1.76
C GLN A 44 5.82 -9.29 -1.30
N GLU A 45 5.07 -9.67 -0.26
CA GLU A 45 5.00 -11.05 0.24
C GLU A 45 4.41 -11.98 -0.82
N LEU A 46 3.30 -11.59 -1.45
CA LEU A 46 2.70 -12.33 -2.56
C LEU A 46 3.68 -12.51 -3.73
N GLY A 47 4.36 -11.45 -4.14
CA GLY A 47 5.36 -11.52 -5.21
C GLY A 47 6.52 -12.45 -4.88
N SER A 48 6.94 -12.49 -3.62
CA SER A 48 7.98 -13.42 -3.15
C SER A 48 7.50 -14.86 -3.16
N LEU A 49 6.30 -15.12 -2.64
CA LEU A 49 5.68 -16.44 -2.67
C LEU A 49 5.53 -16.98 -4.11
N LEU A 50 5.06 -16.15 -5.04
CA LEU A 50 4.93 -16.53 -6.45
C LEU A 50 6.28 -16.87 -7.10
N ARG A 51 7.35 -16.16 -6.74
CA ARG A 51 8.70 -16.49 -7.20
C ARG A 51 9.18 -17.83 -6.66
N GLU A 52 8.93 -18.11 -5.38
CA GLU A 52 9.28 -19.39 -4.76
C GLU A 52 8.52 -20.55 -5.41
N ILE A 53 7.21 -20.40 -5.59
CA ILE A 53 6.39 -21.42 -6.26
C ILE A 53 6.89 -21.66 -7.68
N ARG A 54 7.18 -20.60 -8.44
CA ARG A 54 7.75 -20.74 -9.78
C ARG A 54 9.10 -21.44 -9.77
N ALA A 55 9.97 -21.14 -8.81
CA ALA A 55 11.28 -21.78 -8.68
C ALA A 55 11.18 -23.28 -8.33
N GLN A 56 10.22 -23.67 -7.51
CA GLN A 56 10.05 -25.06 -7.06
C GLN A 56 9.25 -25.92 -8.04
N SER A 57 8.22 -25.36 -8.66
CA SER A 57 7.24 -26.11 -9.47
C SER A 57 7.31 -25.82 -10.97
N GLY A 58 8.04 -24.76 -11.37
CA GLY A 58 8.05 -24.25 -12.75
C GLY A 58 6.75 -23.53 -13.16
N LEU A 59 5.73 -23.49 -12.29
CA LEU A 59 4.43 -22.93 -12.60
C LEU A 59 4.48 -21.40 -12.71
N SER A 60 3.79 -20.88 -13.71
CA SER A 60 3.52 -19.45 -13.82
C SER A 60 2.47 -19.00 -12.80
N GLU A 61 2.46 -17.71 -12.49
CA GLU A 61 1.47 -17.09 -11.59
C GLU A 61 0.03 -17.44 -11.98
N ARG A 62 -0.28 -17.43 -13.28
CA ARG A 62 -1.61 -17.79 -13.80
C ARG A 62 -2.00 -19.23 -13.49
N GLU A 63 -1.06 -20.16 -13.60
CA GLU A 63 -1.30 -21.58 -13.31
C GLU A 63 -1.46 -21.83 -11.81
N VAL A 64 -0.72 -21.09 -10.97
CA VAL A 64 -0.91 -21.10 -9.51
C VAL A 64 -2.32 -20.63 -9.16
N TYR A 65 -2.76 -19.50 -9.71
CA TYR A 65 -4.12 -18.99 -9.50
C TYR A 65 -5.21 -19.95 -9.97
N GLN A 66 -5.02 -20.64 -11.09
CA GLN A 66 -5.97 -21.64 -11.59
C GLN A 66 -6.06 -22.88 -10.69
N LYS A 67 -4.97 -23.25 -10.02
CA LYS A 67 -4.94 -24.41 -9.11
C LYS A 67 -5.47 -24.10 -7.70
N LEU A 68 -5.43 -22.83 -7.29
CA LEU A 68 -5.92 -22.38 -5.98
C LEU A 68 -7.40 -21.97 -5.96
N ARG A 69 -8.05 -21.93 -7.13
CA ARG A 69 -9.48 -21.65 -7.29
C ARG A 69 -10.28 -22.94 -7.31
#